data_AF-A0A7Y8LB39-F1
#
_entry.id   AF-A0A7Y8LB39-F1
#
_cell.length_a   1.000
_cell.length_b   1.000
_cell.length_c   1.000
_cell.angle_alpha   90.00
_cell.angle_beta   90.00
_cell.angle_gamma   90.00
#
_symmetry.space_group_name_H-M   'P 1'
#
loop_
_entity.id
_entity.type
_entity.pdbx_description
1 polymer ?
#
loop_
_entity_poly.entity_id
_entity_poly.type
_entity_poly.pdbx_seq_one_letter_code
_entity_poly.pdbx_strand_id
1 'polypeptide(L)'
;MSLGIDINTIARLLLQDGMWYEVLPGSFTIDSFDWTDSEGLVVEGGNVAGVPTMGVRFKVRGMNGWISCPLSSIMAVHYEPIEIDEPIPSNIPKALAEEIDPPPRINRT
;
A
#
# COMPACT_ATOMS: atom_id res chain seq x y z
N MET A 1 11.09 4.93 -20.05
CA MET A 1 11.51 5.29 -18.70
C MET A 1 10.39 4.90 -17.75
N SER A 2 10.65 4.03 -16.78
CA SER A 2 9.69 3.68 -15.73
C SER A 2 10.18 4.28 -14.41
N LEU A 3 9.39 5.17 -13.81
CA LEU A 3 9.60 5.63 -12.45
C LEU A 3 8.91 4.63 -11.52
N GLY A 4 9.69 3.87 -10.75
CA GLY A 4 9.17 2.99 -9.71
C GLY A 4 9.26 3.71 -8.37
N ILE A 5 8.11 4.08 -7.79
CA ILE A 5 8.02 4.63 -6.44
C ILE A 5 7.57 3.49 -5.53
N ASP A 6 8.28 3.25 -4.42
CA ASP A 6 7.80 2.35 -3.38
C ASP A 6 6.63 3.04 -2.67
N ILE A 7 5.45 2.42 -2.76
CA ILE A 7 4.21 2.94 -2.17
C ILE A 7 4.31 3.18 -0.66
N ASN A 8 5.20 2.46 0.03
CA ASN A 8 5.40 2.60 1.47
C ASN A 8 6.13 3.89 1.84
N THR A 9 6.80 4.52 0.87
CA THR A 9 7.54 5.78 1.05
C THR A 9 6.69 7.02 0.75
N ILE A 10 5.44 6.84 0.31
CA ILE A 10 4.54 7.96 -0.03
C ILE A 10 4.15 8.72 1.24
N ALA A 11 4.57 9.98 1.33
CA ALA A 11 4.28 10.87 2.44
C ALA A 11 3.11 11.81 2.14
N ARG A 12 3.03 12.34 0.90
CA ARG A 12 1.94 13.24 0.49
C ARG A 12 1.50 13.02 -0.95
N LEU A 13 0.23 13.32 -1.21
CA LEU A 13 -0.39 13.23 -2.52
C LEU A 13 -1.06 14.55 -2.88
N LEU A 14 -0.85 15.03 -4.10
CA LEU A 14 -1.62 16.13 -4.69
C LEU A 14 -2.76 15.51 -5.50
N LEU A 15 -4.00 15.81 -5.13
CA LEU A 15 -5.17 15.35 -5.87
C LEU A 15 -5.66 16.39 -6.87
N GLN A 16 -6.57 15.98 -7.76
CA GLN A 16 -7.20 16.83 -8.79
C GLN A 16 -8.00 18.03 -8.25
N ASP A 17 -8.37 18.01 -6.97
CA ASP A 17 -8.97 19.17 -6.29
C ASP A 17 -7.95 20.29 -6.00
N GLY A 18 -6.66 20.05 -6.28
CA GLY A 18 -5.57 20.99 -6.06
C GLY A 18 -5.00 20.96 -4.65
N MET A 19 -5.45 20.03 -3.79
CA MET A 19 -5.05 19.95 -2.39
C MET A 19 -4.01 18.85 -2.14
N TRP A 20 -3.07 19.14 -1.24
CA TRP A 20 -2.12 18.16 -0.73
C TRP A 20 -2.69 17.43 0.49
N TYR A 21 -2.60 16.10 0.47
CA TYR A 21 -3.02 15.23 1.56
C TYR A 21 -1.81 14.50 2.16
N GLU A 22 -1.65 14.59 3.47
CA GLU A 22 -0.64 13.80 4.20
C GLU A 22 -1.12 12.39 4.42
N VAL A 23 -0.36 11.42 3.92
CA VAL A 23 -0.69 10.00 3.99
C VAL A 23 -0.18 9.44 5.32
N LEU A 24 -1.03 8.65 6.00
CA LEU A 24 -0.57 7.88 7.15
C LEU A 24 0.39 6.77 6.67
N PRO A 25 1.60 6.63 7.25
CA PRO A 25 2.56 5.60 6.82
C PRO A 25 1.94 4.20 6.81
N GLY A 26 2.23 3.42 5.76
CA GLY A 26 1.71 2.06 5.57
C GLY A 26 0.21 1.95 5.28
N SER A 27 -0.52 3.07 5.14
CA SER A 27 -1.96 3.04 4.80
C SER A 27 -2.25 3.08 3.31
N PHE A 28 -1.27 3.44 2.48
CA PHE A 28 -1.49 3.60 1.05
C PHE A 28 -1.58 2.25 0.35
N THR A 29 -2.63 2.07 -0.45
CA THR A 29 -2.89 0.84 -1.21
C THR A 29 -3.32 1.21 -2.62
N ILE A 30 -2.98 0.35 -3.57
CA ILE A 30 -3.43 0.42 -4.97
C ILE A 30 -4.16 -0.88 -5.28
N ASP A 31 -5.38 -0.79 -5.80
CA ASP A 31 -6.21 -1.96 -6.14
C ASP A 31 -7.12 -1.65 -7.34
N SER A 32 -7.95 -2.61 -7.75
CA SER A 32 -9.03 -2.36 -8.71
C SER A 32 -9.98 -1.28 -8.19
N PHE A 33 -10.37 -0.36 -9.09
CA PHE A 33 -11.29 0.71 -8.74
C PHE A 33 -12.69 0.43 -9.27
N ASP A 34 -13.57 0.11 -8.34
CA ASP A 34 -14.98 -0.11 -8.62
C ASP A 34 -15.80 1.07 -8.13
N TRP A 35 -16.74 1.52 -8.96
CA TRP A 35 -17.67 2.58 -8.60
C TRP A 35 -18.93 1.97 -8.00
N THR A 36 -19.17 2.26 -6.72
CA THR A 36 -20.32 1.75 -5.97
C THR A 36 -21.20 2.89 -5.50
N ASP A 37 -22.53 2.72 -5.53
CA ASP A 37 -23.50 3.60 -4.91
C ASP A 37 -24.20 2.91 -3.71
N SER A 38 -25.31 3.46 -3.24
CA SER A 38 -26.08 2.89 -2.12
C SER A 38 -26.79 1.57 -2.45
N GLU A 39 -26.99 1.27 -3.73
CA GLU A 39 -27.65 0.05 -4.21
C GLU A 39 -26.64 -1.05 -4.59
N GLY A 40 -25.36 -0.69 -4.78
CA GLY A 40 -24.26 -1.64 -4.92
C GLY A 40 -23.24 -1.21 -5.97
N LEU A 41 -22.69 -2.18 -6.68
CA LEU A 41 -21.72 -1.95 -7.75
C LEU A 41 -22.41 -1.36 -8.98
N VAL A 42 -22.02 -0.14 -9.35
CA VAL A 42 -22.55 0.59 -10.50
C VAL A 42 -21.69 0.33 -11.73
N VAL A 43 -20.36 0.40 -11.57
CA VAL A 43 -19.41 0.17 -12.66
C VAL A 43 -18.14 -0.48 -12.14
N GLU A 44 -17.78 -1.62 -12.72
CA GLU A 44 -16.48 -2.25 -12.52
C GLU A 44 -15.37 -1.51 -13.28
N GLY A 45 -14.21 -1.37 -12.65
CA GLY A 45 -13.06 -0.69 -13.22
C GLY A 45 -12.67 -1.24 -14.60
N GLY A 46 -12.63 -0.37 -15.62
CA GLY A 46 -12.24 -0.73 -16.99
C GLY A 46 -13.24 -1.49 -17.83
N ASN A 47 -14.41 -1.86 -17.30
CA ASN A 47 -15.47 -2.49 -18.09
C ASN A 47 -16.26 -1.48 -18.94
N VAL A 48 -16.16 -0.19 -18.62
CA VAL A 48 -16.74 0.90 -19.40
C VAL A 48 -15.62 1.80 -19.93
N ALA A 49 -15.68 2.14 -21.21
CA ALA A 49 -14.72 3.04 -21.83
C ALA A 49 -14.67 4.39 -21.08
N GLY A 50 -13.48 4.77 -20.61
CA GLY A 50 -13.27 5.99 -19.84
C GLY A 50 -13.33 5.82 -18.31
N VAL A 51 -13.65 4.63 -17.80
CA VAL A 51 -13.60 4.34 -16.36
C VAL A 51 -12.22 3.81 -15.98
N PRO A 52 -11.54 4.42 -15.00
CA PRO A 52 -10.24 3.95 -14.52
C PRO A 52 -10.33 2.51 -13.98
N THR A 53 -9.36 1.67 -14.36
CA THR A 53 -9.23 0.30 -13.86
C THR A 53 -8.64 0.25 -12.45
N MET A 54 -7.78 1.21 -12.12
CA MET A 54 -7.01 1.22 -10.88
C MET A 54 -7.36 2.42 -10.01
N GLY A 55 -7.34 2.17 -8.71
CA GLY A 55 -7.67 3.14 -7.69
C GLY A 55 -6.63 3.14 -6.61
N VAL A 56 -6.70 4.16 -5.78
CA VAL A 56 -5.89 4.28 -4.58
C VAL A 56 -6.80 4.43 -3.39
N ARG A 57 -6.33 3.92 -2.26
CA ARG A 57 -6.99 4.12 -0.98
C ARG A 57 -5.94 4.37 0.09
N PHE A 58 -6.16 5.43 0.88
CA PHE A 58 -5.23 5.84 1.94
C PHE A 58 -5.93 6.55 3.10
N LYS A 59 -5.30 6.56 4.26
CA LYS A 59 -5.74 7.37 5.41
C LYS A 59 -5.01 8.71 5.40
N VAL A 60 -5.76 9.77 5.72
CA VAL A 60 -5.18 11.11 5.87
C VAL A 60 -4.78 11.34 7.32
N ARG A 61 -3.56 11.84 7.55
CA ARG A 61 -3.10 12.19 8.89
C ARG A 61 -4.00 13.29 9.47
N GLY A 62 -4.50 13.08 10.70
CA GLY A 62 -5.36 14.04 11.39
C GLY A 62 -6.83 14.04 10.99
N MET A 63 -7.24 13.18 10.03
CA MET A 63 -8.65 12.98 9.68
C MET A 63 -9.09 11.57 10.04
N ASN A 64 -10.34 11.42 10.50
CA ASN A 64 -10.94 10.11 10.69
C ASN A 64 -11.60 9.67 9.39
N GLY A 65 -11.00 8.68 8.70
CA GLY A 65 -11.58 8.12 7.48
C GLY A 65 -10.54 7.66 6.47
N TRP A 66 -11.06 7.12 5.37
CA TRP A 66 -10.28 6.73 4.20
C TRP A 66 -10.70 7.62 3.03
N ILE A 67 -9.72 8.02 2.23
CA ILE A 67 -9.98 8.54 0.89
C ILE A 67 -9.77 7.38 -0.08
N SER A 68 -10.75 7.18 -0.96
CA SER A 68 -10.67 6.29 -2.10
C SER A 68 -10.94 7.09 -3.37
N CYS A 69 -10.05 6.99 -4.35
CA CYS A 69 -10.22 7.69 -5.62
C CYS A 69 -9.54 6.92 -6.76
N PRO A 70 -9.88 7.24 -8.03
CA PRO A 70 -9.14 6.70 -9.15
C PRO A 70 -7.66 7.07 -9.08
N LEU A 71 -6.78 6.16 -9.55
CA LEU A 71 -5.34 6.43 -9.61
C LEU A 71 -5.04 7.66 -10.48
N SER A 72 -5.84 7.89 -11.52
CA SER A 72 -5.75 9.06 -12.41
C SER A 72 -6.04 10.39 -11.72
N SER A 73 -6.61 10.38 -10.51
CA SER A 73 -6.84 11.59 -9.73
C SER A 73 -5.60 12.10 -8.97
N ILE A 74 -4.53 11.32 -8.92
CA ILE A 74 -3.24 11.76 -8.38
C ILE A 74 -2.52 12.61 -9.42
N MET A 75 -2.28 13.88 -9.09
CA MET A 75 -1.52 14.82 -9.94
C MET A 75 -0.02 14.79 -9.63
N ALA A 76 0.35 14.61 -8.36
CA ALA A 76 1.74 14.51 -7.94
C ALA A 76 1.89 13.67 -6.66
N VAL A 77 3.08 13.10 -6.47
CA VAL A 77 3.44 12.29 -5.29
C VAL A 77 4.70 12.89 -4.67
N HIS A 78 4.67 13.07 -3.35
CA HIS A 78 5.86 13.35 -2.55
C HIS A 78 6.18 12.11 -1.73
N TYR A 79 7.37 11.55 -1.93
CA TYR A 79 7.88 10.41 -1.17
C TYR A 79 9.02 10.87 -0.28
N GLU A 80 9.06 10.32 0.93
CA GLU A 80 10.16 10.53 1.88
C GLU A 80 10.90 9.19 1.98
N PRO A 81 12.15 9.10 1.48
CA PRO A 81 12.95 7.89 1.62
C PRO A 81 13.07 7.55 3.10
N ILE A 82 12.81 6.28 3.45
CA ILE A 82 13.16 5.79 4.76
C ILE A 82 14.69 5.70 4.78
N GLU A 83 15.36 6.70 5.35
CA GLU A 83 16.77 6.60 5.70
C GLU A 83 16.90 5.54 6.79
N ILE A 84 17.32 4.33 6.42
CA ILE A 84 17.70 3.30 7.38
C ILE A 84 19.08 3.70 7.89
N ASP A 85 19.12 4.60 8.88
CA ASP A 85 20.37 5.08 9.48
C ASP A 85 21.04 4.05 10.40
N GLU A 86 20.39 2.92 10.67
CA GLU A 86 20.96 1.88 11.53
C GLU A 86 20.95 0.51 10.83
N PRO A 87 22.11 -0.15 10.67
CA PRO A 87 22.12 -1.55 10.28
C PRO A 87 21.35 -2.34 11.34
N ILE A 88 20.37 -3.13 10.91
CA ILE A 88 19.65 -4.06 11.77
C ILE A 88 20.70 -4.83 12.58
N PRO A 89 20.73 -4.73 13.93
CA PRO A 89 21.69 -5.47 14.72
C PRO A 89 21.44 -6.96 14.45
N SER A 90 22.42 -7.63 13.83
CA SER A 90 22.39 -9.05 13.47
C SER A 90 22.40 -9.99 14.69
N ASN A 91 22.22 -9.46 15.89
CA ASN A 91 22.02 -10.24 17.09
C ASN A 91 20.57 -10.72 17.16
N ILE A 92 20.24 -11.69 16.30
CA ILE A 92 19.18 -12.64 16.62
C ILE A 92 19.59 -13.28 17.95
N PRO A 93 18.80 -13.13 19.03
CA PRO A 93 19.07 -13.85 20.26
C PRO A 93 19.13 -15.35 19.93
N LYS A 94 20.22 -16.03 20.30
CA LYS A 94 20.36 -17.49 20.11
C LYS A 94 19.16 -18.29 20.64
N ALA A 95 18.37 -17.71 21.54
CA ALA A 95 17.14 -18.26 22.07
C ALA A 95 16.04 -18.56 21.02
N LEU A 96 16.10 -17.99 19.80
CA LEU A 96 15.12 -18.27 18.73
C LEU A 96 15.62 -19.31 17.71
N ALA A 97 16.88 -19.75 17.77
CA ALA A 97 17.43 -20.75 16.86
C ALA A 97 17.24 -22.20 17.36
N GLU A 98 16.82 -22.39 18.61
CA GLU A 98 16.68 -23.72 19.23
C GLU A 98 15.27 -24.32 19.14
N GLU A 99 14.29 -23.63 18.53
CA GLU A 99 12.92 -24.14 18.38
C GLU A 99 12.59 -24.53 16.92
N ILE A 100 13.55 -25.14 16.23
CA ILE A 100 13.26 -25.91 15.01
C ILE A 100 13.33 -27.38 15.40
N ASP A 101 12.18 -27.93 15.75
CA ASP A 101 11.99 -29.35 16.01
C ASP A 101 12.52 -30.15 14.80
N PRO A 102 13.49 -31.07 14.96
CA PRO A 102 14.02 -31.80 13.82
C PRO A 102 12.91 -32.67 13.20
N PRO A 103 12.87 -32.80 11.85
CA PRO A 103 11.82 -33.55 11.19
C PRO A 103 11.82 -35.02 11.64
N PRO A 104 10.65 -35.67 11.73
CA PRO A 104 10.53 -37.02 12.24
C PRO A 104 11.36 -37.98 11.38
N ARG A 105 12.20 -38.79 12.04
CA ARG A 105 12.95 -39.87 11.38
C ARG A 105 11.98 -40.90 10.84
N ILE A 106 11.77 -40.91 9.53
CA ILE A 106 11.08 -42.00 8.84
C ILE A 106 12.03 -43.20 8.85
N ASN A 107 11.82 -44.13 9.78
CA ASN A 107 12.45 -45.44 9.72
C ASN A 107 11.89 -46.18 8.50
N ARG A 108 12.70 -46.35 7.46
CA ARG A 108 12.41 -47.29 6.37
C ARG A 108 12.63 -48.71 6.90
N THR A 109 11.56 -49.48 6.99
CA THR A 109 11.57 -50.95 7.04
C THR A 109 11.09 -51.48 5.71
#